data_AF-A0A016TIF9-F1
#
_entry.id   AF-A0A016TIF9-F1
#
_cell.length_a   1.000
_cell.length_b   1.000
_cell.length_c   1.000
_cell.angle_alpha   90.00
_cell.angle_beta   90.00
_cell.angle_gamma   90.00
#
_symmetry.space_group_name_H-M   'P 1'
#
loop_
_entity.id
_entity.type
_entity.pdbx_description
1 polymer ?
#
loop_
_entity_poly.entity_id
_entity_poly.type
_entity_poly.pdbx_seq_one_letter_code
_entity_poly.pdbx_strand_id
1 'polypeptide(L)'
;MNSEVVGGLPFNIYRSDCPNKKGGGVCVLANASFDVRVCKHTKTLKADVLSIEVLSLDSISHVQFILVYRPPNSLKCDDEGLIELLSDLASMNDHIVILGDFNLQIDWISFKTTNSASHHFLKFFSDSGSTQNVNLPTCAKNLLDIVLTTVPLTSAVKQLPPLASSDHAVLQFEIPLYTSTLLLPAPDFLAADFSSLNQYFSDVNWLNLFDQYTSCSDVYYM
;
A
#
# COMPACT_ATOMS: atom_id res chain seq x y z
N MET A 1 -9.60 10.55 -13.33
CA MET A 1 -9.49 9.55 -12.24
C MET A 1 -8.17 8.81 -12.17
N ASN A 2 -7.75 7.99 -13.16
CA ASN A 2 -6.45 7.29 -13.07
C ASN A 2 -5.27 8.19 -13.48
N SER A 3 -5.43 9.01 -14.53
CA SER A 3 -4.41 9.98 -14.97
C SER A 3 -4.05 11.04 -13.92
N GLU A 4 -4.98 11.39 -13.02
CA GLU A 4 -4.77 12.36 -11.93
C GLU A 4 -3.82 11.85 -10.85
N VAL A 5 -3.84 10.53 -10.59
CA VAL A 5 -3.04 9.93 -9.52
C VAL A 5 -1.59 9.77 -9.96
N VAL A 6 -1.35 9.49 -11.24
CA VAL A 6 0.01 9.28 -11.77
C VAL A 6 0.57 10.49 -12.51
N GLY A 7 -0.25 11.48 -12.88
CA GLY A 7 0.24 12.72 -13.52
C GLY A 7 1.02 12.48 -14.82
N GLY A 8 0.69 11.44 -15.59
CA GLY A 8 1.43 11.06 -16.79
C GLY A 8 2.74 10.30 -16.54
N LEU A 9 3.05 9.95 -15.29
CA LEU A 9 4.16 9.07 -14.95
C LEU A 9 3.89 7.63 -15.41
N PRO A 10 4.94 6.83 -15.69
CA PRO A 10 4.81 5.48 -16.22
C PRO A 10 4.41 4.46 -15.14
N PHE A 11 3.20 4.61 -14.59
CA PHE A 11 2.64 3.71 -13.59
C PHE A 11 1.27 3.18 -14.02
N ASN A 12 1.08 1.88 -13.84
CA ASN A 12 -0.21 1.23 -13.89
C ASN A 12 -0.89 1.32 -12.52
N ILE A 13 -2.18 1.63 -12.50
CA ILE A 13 -2.97 1.76 -11.26
C ILE A 13 -3.88 0.56 -11.13
N TYR A 14 -3.79 -0.10 -9.97
CA TYR A 14 -4.70 -1.15 -9.53
C TYR A 14 -5.38 -0.70 -8.25
N ARG A 15 -6.69 -0.84 -8.16
CA ARG A 15 -7.46 -0.26 -7.07
C ARG A 15 -8.65 -1.14 -6.69
N SER A 16 -8.92 -1.17 -5.40
CA SER A 16 -10.10 -1.77 -4.78
C SER A 16 -10.78 -0.66 -4.00
N ASP A 17 -11.74 0.01 -4.63
CA ASP A 17 -12.43 1.17 -4.07
C ASP A 17 -13.74 0.76 -3.37
N CYS A 18 -14.14 1.56 -2.38
CA CYS A 18 -15.41 1.41 -1.66
C CYS A 18 -16.42 2.51 -2.09
N PRO A 19 -17.16 2.35 -3.21
CA PRO A 19 -17.98 3.44 -3.78
C PRO A 19 -19.13 3.89 -2.87
N ASN A 20 -19.59 3.04 -1.95
CA ASN A 20 -20.75 3.30 -1.10
C ASN A 20 -20.40 3.67 0.36
N LYS A 21 -19.12 3.92 0.67
CA LYS A 21 -18.66 4.27 2.02
C LYS A 21 -17.71 5.46 1.98
N LYS A 22 -17.77 6.29 3.02
CA LYS A 22 -16.80 7.36 3.22
C LYS A 22 -15.56 6.78 3.91
N GLY A 23 -14.43 6.79 3.21
CA GLY A 23 -13.16 6.22 3.68
C GLY A 23 -12.97 4.75 3.35
N GLY A 24 -11.72 4.30 3.40
CA GLY A 24 -11.28 2.98 2.94
C GLY A 24 -10.80 2.98 1.50
N GLY A 25 -10.61 1.78 0.97
CA GLY A 25 -10.03 1.52 -0.34
C GLY A 25 -8.52 1.36 -0.29
N VAL A 26 -8.01 0.54 -1.21
CA VAL A 26 -6.57 0.30 -1.38
C VAL A 26 -6.17 0.50 -2.83
N CYS A 27 -4.96 1.00 -3.03
CA CYS A 27 -4.42 1.31 -4.36
C CYS A 27 -2.96 0.89 -4.44
N VAL A 28 -2.60 0.24 -5.55
CA VAL A 28 -1.22 -0.05 -5.93
C VAL A 28 -0.90 0.75 -7.19
N LEU A 29 0.20 1.51 -7.13
CA LEU A 29 0.83 2.11 -8.29
C LEU A 29 2.06 1.26 -8.65
N ALA A 30 1.97 0.47 -9.70
CA ALA A 30 3.07 -0.36 -10.18
C ALA A 30 3.76 0.32 -11.35
N ASN A 31 5.10 0.39 -11.35
CA ASN A 31 5.83 0.92 -12.50
C ASN A 31 5.45 0.08 -13.74
N ALA A 32 5.13 0.76 -14.85
CA ALA A 32 4.69 0.13 -16.09
C ALA A 32 5.77 -0.74 -16.75
N SER A 33 7.01 -0.69 -16.26
CA SER A 33 8.07 -1.63 -16.63
C SER A 33 7.85 -3.05 -16.08
N PHE A 34 7.02 -3.22 -15.05
CA PHE A 34 6.72 -4.52 -14.46
C PHE A 34 5.52 -5.19 -15.13
N ASP A 35 5.63 -6.51 -15.38
CA ASP A 35 4.47 -7.33 -15.72
C ASP A 35 3.73 -7.70 -14.43
N VAL A 36 2.49 -7.21 -14.32
CA VAL A 36 1.67 -7.29 -13.11
C VAL A 36 0.31 -7.91 -13.44
N ARG A 37 -0.05 -8.96 -12.69
CA ARG A 37 -1.35 -9.62 -12.77
C ARG A 37 -2.15 -9.34 -11.51
N VAL A 38 -3.45 -9.08 -11.66
CA VAL A 38 -4.35 -8.92 -10.50
C VAL A 38 -4.94 -10.27 -10.13
N CYS A 39 -4.77 -10.68 -8.87
CA CYS A 39 -5.31 -11.92 -8.33
C CYS A 39 -6.66 -11.63 -7.67
N LYS A 40 -7.74 -11.96 -8.38
CA LYS A 40 -9.10 -11.73 -7.89
C LYS A 40 -9.48 -12.77 -6.83
N HIS A 41 -10.14 -12.32 -5.77
CA HIS A 41 -10.84 -13.18 -4.81
C HIS A 41 -12.36 -12.93 -4.89
N THR A 42 -13.14 -13.90 -4.44
CA THR A 42 -14.61 -13.86 -4.45
C THR A 42 -15.20 -13.49 -3.09
N LYS A 43 -14.39 -13.45 -2.03
CA LYS A 43 -14.85 -13.12 -0.68
C LYS A 43 -15.29 -11.66 -0.58
N THR A 44 -16.50 -11.46 -0.06
CA THR A 44 -16.98 -10.14 0.33
C THR A 44 -16.48 -9.85 1.73
N LEU A 45 -15.60 -8.86 1.85
CA LEU A 45 -14.96 -8.50 3.12
C LEU A 45 -15.32 -7.07 3.50
N LYS A 46 -15.25 -6.79 4.80
CA LYS A 46 -15.27 -5.42 5.30
C LYS A 46 -13.91 -4.73 5.13
N ALA A 47 -12.83 -5.51 5.16
CA ALA A 47 -11.49 -5.07 4.82
C ALA A 47 -11.37 -4.89 3.31
N ASP A 48 -10.58 -3.90 2.91
CA ASP A 48 -10.22 -3.68 1.51
C ASP A 48 -8.95 -4.47 1.23
N VAL A 49 -9.00 -5.36 0.24
CA VAL A 49 -7.89 -6.23 -0.13
C VAL A 49 -7.63 -6.09 -1.63
N LEU A 50 -6.36 -5.94 -1.99
CA LEU A 50 -5.90 -5.96 -3.37
C LEU A 50 -4.67 -6.87 -3.47
N SER A 51 -4.81 -7.96 -4.21
CA SER A 51 -3.73 -8.90 -4.46
C SER A 51 -3.23 -8.76 -5.90
N ILE A 52 -1.92 -8.61 -6.05
CA ILE A 52 -1.23 -8.58 -7.34
C ILE A 52 -0.03 -9.52 -7.33
N GLU A 53 0.31 -10.05 -8.50
CA GLU A 53 1.53 -10.79 -8.74
C GLU A 53 2.44 -9.96 -9.65
N VAL A 54 3.69 -9.79 -9.23
CA VAL A 54 4.74 -9.19 -10.06
C VAL A 54 5.60 -10.34 -10.60
N LEU A 55 5.67 -10.46 -11.91
CA LEU A 55 6.33 -11.57 -12.58
C LEU A 55 7.81 -11.28 -12.85
N SER A 56 8.64 -12.30 -12.68
CA SER A 56 10.03 -12.35 -13.11
C SER A 56 10.13 -12.48 -14.63
N LEU A 57 11.34 -12.24 -15.17
CA LEU A 57 11.67 -12.41 -16.58
C LEU A 57 11.38 -13.79 -17.15
N ASP A 58 11.68 -14.82 -16.37
CA ASP A 58 11.45 -16.20 -16.76
C ASP A 58 9.95 -16.56 -16.79
N SER A 59 9.09 -15.66 -16.31
CA SER A 59 7.64 -15.88 -16.12
C SER A 59 7.32 -17.13 -15.27
N ILE A 60 8.32 -17.67 -14.56
CA ILE A 60 8.23 -18.83 -13.69
C ILE A 60 8.29 -18.37 -12.24
N SER A 61 9.15 -17.41 -11.94
CA SER A 61 9.25 -16.82 -10.61
C SER A 61 8.33 -15.61 -10.50
N HIS A 62 7.70 -15.41 -9.35
CA HIS A 62 6.87 -14.24 -9.09
C HIS A 62 6.84 -13.93 -7.60
N VAL A 63 6.44 -12.72 -7.27
CA VAL A 63 6.16 -12.32 -5.88
C VAL A 63 4.73 -11.81 -5.84
N GLN A 64 3.93 -12.38 -4.94
CA GLN A 64 2.57 -11.93 -4.71
C GLN A 64 2.56 -10.85 -3.61
N PHE A 65 2.03 -9.67 -3.93
CA PHE A 65 1.79 -8.60 -2.99
C PHE A 65 0.30 -8.56 -2.65
N ILE A 66 -0.02 -8.60 -1.37
CA ILE A 66 -1.38 -8.56 -0.85
C ILE A 66 -1.50 -7.32 0.02
N LEU A 67 -2.04 -6.24 -0.56
CA LEU A 67 -2.29 -4.98 0.13
C LEU A 67 -3.62 -5.07 0.88
N VAL A 68 -3.59 -4.77 2.17
CA VAL A 68 -4.72 -4.89 3.09
C VAL A 68 -4.95 -3.57 3.80
N TYR A 69 -6.20 -3.12 3.83
CA TYR A 69 -6.68 -2.16 4.81
C TYR A 69 -7.76 -2.82 5.66
N ARG A 70 -7.48 -3.02 6.95
CA ARG A 70 -8.46 -3.51 7.93
C ARG A 70 -9.02 -2.32 8.70
N PRO A 71 -10.33 -2.02 8.59
CA PRO A 71 -10.95 -0.96 9.37
C PRO A 71 -10.81 -1.18 10.89
N PRO A 72 -10.61 -0.12 11.69
CA PRO A 72 -10.41 -0.25 13.14
C PRO A 72 -11.62 -0.86 13.87
N ASN A 73 -12.83 -0.62 13.36
CA ASN A 73 -14.08 -1.11 13.94
C ASN A 73 -14.54 -2.46 13.35
N SER A 74 -13.61 -3.33 12.98
CA SER A 74 -13.94 -4.67 12.44
C SER A 74 -14.43 -5.62 13.54
N LEU A 75 -15.46 -6.41 13.21
CA LEU A 75 -16.02 -7.42 14.09
C LEU A 75 -15.23 -8.72 13.96
N LYS A 76 -15.40 -9.63 14.93
CA LYS A 76 -14.75 -10.95 14.91
C LYS A 76 -15.01 -11.73 13.62
N CYS A 77 -16.24 -11.72 13.09
CA CYS A 77 -16.56 -12.41 11.83
C CYS A 77 -15.93 -11.75 10.60
N ASP A 78 -15.73 -10.42 10.64
CA ASP A 78 -15.01 -9.68 9.59
C ASP A 78 -13.53 -10.12 9.58
N ASP A 79 -12.95 -10.26 10.77
CA ASP A 79 -11.56 -10.68 10.97
C ASP A 79 -11.34 -12.14 10.57
N GLU A 80 -12.26 -13.04 10.92
CA GLU A 80 -12.21 -14.45 10.53
C GLU A 80 -12.24 -14.61 9.00
N GLY A 81 -13.12 -13.88 8.31
CA GLY A 81 -13.17 -13.90 6.85
C GLY A 81 -11.90 -13.36 6.19
N LEU A 82 -11.29 -12.31 6.77
CA LEU A 82 -10.02 -11.77 6.28
C LEU A 82 -8.88 -12.77 6.50
N ILE A 83 -8.76 -13.36 7.70
CA ILE A 83 -7.73 -14.36 8.00
C ILE A 83 -7.87 -15.56 7.09
N GLU A 84 -9.09 -16.07 6.88
CA GLU A 84 -9.32 -17.19 5.97
C GLU A 84 -8.87 -16.84 4.54
N LEU A 85 -9.19 -15.63 4.02
CA LEU A 85 -8.68 -15.19 2.72
C LEU A 85 -7.15 -15.16 2.67
N LEU A 86 -6.52 -14.58 3.68
CA LEU A 86 -5.07 -14.44 3.73
C LEU A 86 -4.39 -15.80 3.84
N SER A 87 -4.96 -16.75 4.59
CA SER A 87 -4.51 -18.14 4.65
C SER A 87 -4.64 -18.85 3.30
N ASP A 88 -5.77 -18.68 2.61
CA ASP A 88 -5.98 -19.25 1.28
C ASP A 88 -4.90 -18.73 0.31
N LEU A 89 -4.71 -17.41 0.24
CA LEU A 89 -3.69 -16.79 -0.61
C LEU A 89 -2.26 -17.22 -0.20
N ALA A 90 -2.00 -17.29 1.11
CA ALA A 90 -0.73 -17.73 1.66
C ALA A 90 -0.36 -19.16 1.27
N SER A 91 -1.36 -20.03 1.10
CA SER A 91 -1.14 -21.43 0.73
C SER A 91 -0.88 -21.67 -0.75
N MET A 92 -1.18 -20.69 -1.60
CA MET A 92 -1.09 -20.84 -3.06
C MET A 92 0.26 -20.44 -3.63
N ASN A 93 1.07 -19.69 -2.88
CA ASN A 93 2.32 -19.11 -3.37
C ASN A 93 3.42 -19.17 -2.30
N ASP A 94 4.65 -19.46 -2.71
CA ASP A 94 5.80 -19.53 -1.78
C ASP A 94 6.40 -18.15 -1.48
N HIS A 95 6.21 -17.17 -2.38
CA HIS A 95 6.83 -15.85 -2.33
C HIS A 95 5.76 -14.77 -2.16
N ILE A 96 5.47 -14.41 -0.91
CA ILE A 96 4.36 -13.54 -0.57
C ILE A 96 4.81 -12.39 0.31
N VAL A 97 4.19 -11.24 0.06
CA VAL A 97 4.29 -10.01 0.84
C VAL A 97 2.88 -9.58 1.21
N ILE A 98 2.51 -9.71 2.48
CA ILE A 98 1.26 -9.15 3.00
C ILE A 98 1.61 -7.82 3.66
N LEU A 99 0.95 -6.74 3.26
CA LEU A 99 1.26 -5.41 3.75
C LEU A 99 0.04 -4.50 3.87
N GLY A 100 0.17 -3.46 4.69
CA GLY A 100 -0.82 -2.38 4.79
C GLY A 100 -1.22 -2.09 6.23
N ASP A 101 -2.27 -1.29 6.41
CA ASP A 101 -2.76 -0.87 7.72
C ASP A 101 -3.77 -1.88 8.27
N PHE A 102 -3.37 -2.58 9.33
CA PHE A 102 -4.21 -3.58 9.97
C PHE A 102 -5.03 -3.02 11.15
N ASN A 103 -4.76 -1.80 11.61
CA ASN A 103 -5.37 -1.22 12.81
C ASN A 103 -5.39 -2.19 14.02
N LEU A 104 -4.30 -2.96 14.21
CA LEU A 104 -4.18 -3.92 15.31
C LEU A 104 -3.41 -3.32 16.48
N GLN A 105 -3.79 -3.73 17.68
CA GLN A 105 -3.14 -3.34 18.93
C GLN A 105 -2.30 -4.52 19.43
N ILE A 106 -1.04 -4.54 19.04
CA ILE A 106 -0.08 -5.58 19.40
C ILE A 106 1.12 -4.90 20.08
N ASP A 107 1.51 -5.41 21.24
CA ASP A 107 2.82 -5.12 21.82
C ASP A 107 3.85 -5.98 21.09
N TRP A 108 4.50 -5.40 20.10
CA TRP A 108 5.50 -6.06 19.25
C TRP A 108 6.82 -6.36 19.96
N ILE A 109 7.04 -5.81 21.17
CA ILE A 109 8.22 -6.11 21.98
C ILE A 109 7.99 -7.39 22.78
N SER A 110 6.83 -7.49 23.45
CA SER A 110 6.50 -8.63 24.29
C SER A 110 5.62 -9.70 23.62
N PHE A 111 5.24 -9.46 22.35
CA PHE A 111 4.28 -10.26 21.58
C PHE A 111 2.95 -10.49 22.32
N LYS A 112 2.48 -9.45 23.03
CA LYS A 112 1.21 -9.49 23.79
C LYS A 112 0.13 -8.72 23.06
N THR A 113 -1.11 -9.15 23.29
CA THR A 113 -2.30 -8.53 22.70
C THR A 113 -3.29 -8.22 23.80
N THR A 114 -3.97 -7.08 23.66
CA THR A 114 -4.98 -6.61 24.63
C THR A 114 -6.40 -6.95 24.21
N ASN A 115 -6.60 -7.36 22.95
CA ASN A 115 -7.90 -7.69 22.39
C ASN A 115 -7.84 -8.98 21.55
N SER A 116 -9.00 -9.62 21.36
CA SER A 116 -9.12 -10.90 20.67
C SER A 116 -8.77 -10.81 19.17
N ALA A 117 -9.03 -9.68 18.52
CA ALA A 117 -8.72 -9.49 17.11
C ALA A 117 -7.20 -9.55 16.87
N SER A 118 -6.45 -8.72 17.60
CA SER A 118 -4.99 -8.75 17.64
C SER A 118 -4.45 -10.15 17.95
N HIS A 119 -5.06 -10.86 18.90
CA HIS A 119 -4.64 -12.22 19.24
C HIS A 119 -4.77 -13.19 18.04
N HIS A 120 -5.90 -13.17 17.33
CA HIS A 120 -6.13 -14.03 16.17
C HIS A 120 -5.17 -13.71 15.02
N PHE A 121 -4.95 -12.43 14.71
CA PHE A 121 -3.99 -12.03 13.69
C PHE A 121 -2.55 -12.38 14.08
N LEU A 122 -2.16 -12.15 15.33
CA LEU A 122 -0.81 -12.51 15.80
C LEU A 122 -0.57 -14.02 15.71
N LYS A 123 -1.60 -14.83 16.01
CA LYS A 123 -1.56 -16.28 15.81
C LYS A 123 -1.40 -16.63 14.32
N PHE A 124 -2.20 -16.04 13.44
CA PHE A 124 -2.06 -16.23 11.98
C PHE A 124 -0.65 -15.84 11.49
N PHE A 125 -0.10 -14.71 11.91
CA PHE A 125 1.25 -14.28 11.51
C PHE A 125 2.30 -15.31 11.93
N SER A 126 2.19 -15.81 13.17
CA SER A 126 3.09 -16.84 13.71
C SER A 126 2.96 -18.18 12.97
N ASP A 127 1.73 -18.57 12.64
CA ASP A 127 1.42 -19.84 11.98
C ASP A 127 1.73 -19.81 10.47
N SER A 128 1.79 -18.63 9.85
CA SER A 128 2.03 -18.45 8.41
C SER A 128 3.48 -18.69 7.95
N GLY A 129 4.43 -18.83 8.89
CA GLY A 129 5.87 -18.89 8.56
C GLY A 129 6.44 -17.59 8.02
N SER A 130 5.69 -16.48 8.06
CA SER A 130 6.13 -15.18 7.60
C SER A 130 6.88 -14.41 8.69
N THR A 131 7.80 -13.54 8.28
CA THR A 131 8.50 -12.60 9.16
C THR A 131 7.82 -11.24 9.09
N GLN A 132 7.51 -10.65 10.25
CA GLN A 132 7.07 -9.25 10.32
C GLN A 132 8.31 -8.36 10.36
N ASN A 133 8.37 -7.36 9.47
CA ASN A 133 9.60 -6.58 9.22
C ASN A 133 9.57 -5.13 9.73
N VAL A 134 8.46 -4.67 10.34
CA VAL A 134 8.32 -3.28 10.82
C VAL A 134 8.52 -3.29 12.34
N ASN A 135 9.40 -2.44 12.85
CA ASN A 135 9.77 -2.42 14.28
C ASN A 135 9.59 -1.05 14.96
N LEU A 136 9.11 -0.05 14.22
CA LEU A 136 8.88 1.31 14.72
C LEU A 136 7.40 1.70 14.59
N PRO A 137 6.88 2.57 15.48
CA PRO A 137 5.54 3.13 15.34
C PRO A 137 5.35 3.81 13.98
N THR A 138 4.24 3.51 13.30
CA THR A 138 3.92 4.01 11.96
C THR A 138 2.85 5.10 11.99
N CYS A 139 2.04 5.15 13.04
CA CYS A 139 1.06 6.20 13.29
C CYS A 139 1.12 6.63 14.77
N ALA A 140 1.55 7.87 15.00
CA ALA A 140 1.84 8.41 16.33
C ALA A 140 2.77 7.48 17.17
N LYS A 141 2.21 6.77 18.17
CA LYS A 141 2.94 5.84 19.05
C LYS A 141 2.62 4.37 18.78
N ASN A 142 1.80 4.09 17.77
CA ASN A 142 1.32 2.76 17.45
C ASN A 142 1.98 2.24 16.17
N LEU A 143 2.28 0.94 16.15
CA LEU A 143 2.65 0.22 14.94
C LEU A 143 1.38 -0.43 14.40
N LEU A 144 0.80 0.18 13.37
CA LEU A 144 -0.45 -0.26 12.74
C LEU A 144 -0.19 -0.86 11.35
N ASP A 145 0.83 -0.36 10.66
CA ASP A 145 1.21 -0.80 9.33
C ASP A 145 2.16 -1.99 9.42
N ILE A 146 1.79 -3.08 8.78
CA ILE A 146 2.47 -4.37 8.84
C ILE A 146 3.12 -4.66 7.49
N VAL A 147 4.30 -5.28 7.52
CA VAL A 147 4.95 -5.88 6.34
C VAL A 147 5.37 -7.30 6.74
N LEU A 148 4.60 -8.29 6.28
CA LEU A 148 4.84 -9.71 6.48
C LEU A 148 5.39 -10.31 5.19
N THR A 149 6.51 -11.02 5.28
CA THR A 149 7.12 -11.67 4.12
C THR A 149 7.48 -13.12 4.38
N THR A 150 7.25 -13.98 3.40
CA THR A 150 7.76 -15.37 3.40
C THR A 150 9.20 -15.44 2.90
N VAL A 151 9.65 -14.40 2.18
CA VAL A 151 11.04 -14.25 1.75
C VAL A 151 11.77 -13.13 2.50
N PRO A 152 13.07 -13.28 2.78
CA PRO A 152 13.86 -12.23 3.40
C PRO A 152 13.91 -10.96 2.54
N LEU A 153 13.76 -9.80 3.19
CA LEU A 153 14.03 -8.51 2.58
C LEU A 153 15.53 -8.34 2.32
N THR A 154 15.89 -7.57 1.29
CA THR A 154 17.29 -7.23 1.00
C THR A 154 17.88 -6.25 2.02
N SER A 155 17.01 -5.44 2.65
CA SER A 155 17.37 -4.46 3.67
C SER A 155 16.24 -4.28 4.68
N ALA A 156 16.58 -3.75 5.87
CA ALA A 156 15.57 -3.44 6.88
C ALA A 156 14.59 -2.38 6.37
N VAL A 157 13.32 -2.48 6.79
CA VAL A 157 12.28 -1.49 6.44
C VAL A 157 12.72 -0.11 6.94
N LYS A 158 12.76 0.84 6.01
CA LYS A 158 13.02 2.26 6.30
C LYS A 158 11.70 2.98 6.50
N GLN A 159 11.65 3.81 7.52
CA GLN A 159 10.57 4.74 7.73
C GLN A 159 10.92 6.10 7.11
N LEU A 160 10.03 6.60 6.27
CA LEU A 160 10.12 7.90 5.63
C LEU A 160 9.02 8.84 6.19
N PRO A 161 9.17 10.16 6.03
CA PRO A 161 8.14 11.11 6.44
C PRO A 161 6.76 10.79 5.83
N PRO A 162 5.67 11.13 6.52
CA PRO A 162 4.32 10.98 5.99
C PRO A 162 4.14 11.66 4.63
N LEU A 163 3.31 11.06 3.78
CA LEU A 163 2.94 11.65 2.50
C LEU A 163 1.85 12.72 2.73
N ALA A 164 2.11 13.94 2.27
CA ALA A 164 1.19 15.07 2.38
C ALA A 164 0.67 15.29 3.83
N SER A 165 -0.65 15.20 4.03
CA SER A 165 -1.30 15.39 5.34
C SER A 165 -1.60 14.07 6.06
N SER A 166 -0.98 12.96 5.64
CA SER A 166 -1.11 11.67 6.33
C SER A 166 -0.56 11.74 7.74
N ASP A 167 -1.22 11.09 8.68
CA ASP A 167 -0.76 10.82 10.04
C ASP A 167 0.06 9.51 10.13
N HIS A 168 0.05 8.71 9.07
CA HIS A 168 0.90 7.53 8.91
C HIS A 168 2.21 7.86 8.18
N ALA A 169 3.31 7.29 8.67
CA ALA A 169 4.61 7.33 8.03
C ALA A 169 4.66 6.42 6.79
N VAL A 170 5.51 6.76 5.83
CA VAL A 170 5.75 5.93 4.64
C VAL A 170 6.74 4.83 4.99
N LEU A 171 6.46 3.59 4.57
CA LEU A 171 7.38 2.46 4.70
C LEU A 171 8.03 2.14 3.37
N GLN A 172 9.36 2.01 3.36
CA GLN A 172 10.16 1.64 2.20
C GLN A 172 10.96 0.37 2.49
N PHE A 173 10.92 -0.60 1.58
CA PHE A 173 11.68 -1.84 1.68
C PHE A 173 12.03 -2.38 0.29
N GLU A 174 12.94 -3.35 0.26
CA GLU A 174 13.48 -3.95 -0.97
C GLU A 174 13.35 -5.48 -0.92
N ILE A 175 12.89 -6.07 -2.03
CA ILE A 175 12.71 -7.51 -2.18
C ILE A 175 13.51 -7.98 -3.40
N PRO A 176 14.23 -9.11 -3.31
CA PRO A 176 14.93 -9.65 -4.46
C PRO A 176 13.92 -10.13 -5.53
N LEU A 177 13.97 -9.52 -6.70
CA LEU A 177 13.18 -9.93 -7.85
C LEU A 177 13.96 -9.74 -9.15
N TYR A 178 14.10 -10.81 -9.94
CA TYR A 178 14.81 -10.80 -11.21
C TYR A 178 13.87 -10.38 -12.35
N THR A 179 13.69 -9.08 -12.56
CA THR A 179 12.86 -8.54 -13.66
C THR A 179 13.70 -7.87 -14.74
N SER A 180 13.17 -7.77 -15.96
CA SER A 180 13.67 -6.84 -16.96
C SER A 180 12.86 -5.58 -16.79
N THR A 181 13.55 -4.48 -16.60
CA THR A 181 12.92 -3.17 -16.66
C THR A 181 12.85 -2.76 -18.12
N LEU A 182 11.64 -2.56 -18.63
CA LEU A 182 11.48 -1.75 -19.83
C LEU A 182 11.95 -0.33 -19.49
N LEU A 183 12.90 0.20 -20.26
CA LEU A 183 13.30 1.60 -20.15
C LEU A 183 12.14 2.46 -20.67
N LEU A 184 11.37 3.00 -19.74
CA LEU A 184 10.33 3.96 -20.02
C LEU A 184 10.89 5.38 -19.83
N PRO A 185 10.61 6.31 -20.76
CA PRO A 185 10.96 7.71 -20.55
C PRO A 185 10.24 8.21 -19.29
N ALA A 186 11.00 8.68 -18.31
CA ALA A 186 10.49 9.31 -17.10
C ALA A 186 11.01 10.75 -17.03
N PRO A 187 10.25 11.69 -16.43
CA PRO A 187 10.74 13.04 -16.23
C PRO A 187 12.02 13.04 -15.39
N ASP A 188 13.04 13.76 -15.85
CA ASP A 188 14.25 14.00 -15.07
C ASP A 188 14.00 15.16 -14.11
N PHE A 189 13.46 14.82 -12.93
CA PHE A 189 13.22 15.81 -11.88
C PHE A 189 14.51 16.39 -11.30
N LEU A 190 15.67 15.74 -11.46
CA LEU A 190 16.94 16.28 -10.99
C LEU A 190 17.46 17.38 -11.92
N ALA A 191 17.20 17.25 -13.22
CA ALA A 191 17.51 18.26 -14.22
C ALA A 191 16.47 19.39 -14.30
N ALA A 192 15.38 19.32 -13.52
CA ALA A 192 14.34 20.34 -13.54
C ALA A 192 14.85 21.67 -12.95
N ASP A 193 14.59 22.78 -13.65
CA ASP A 193 14.85 24.13 -13.12
C ASP A 193 13.73 24.55 -12.16
N PHE A 194 13.84 24.08 -10.91
CA PHE A 194 12.91 24.45 -9.85
C PHE A 194 12.90 25.95 -9.55
N SER A 195 13.97 26.68 -9.86
CA SER A 195 14.02 28.13 -9.61
C SER A 195 13.06 28.86 -10.55
N SER A 196 13.15 28.56 -11.84
CA SER A 196 12.24 29.13 -12.85
C SER A 196 10.79 28.68 -12.62
N LEU A 197 10.55 27.42 -12.25
CA LEU A 197 9.21 26.95 -11.89
C LEU A 197 8.64 27.70 -10.69
N ASN A 198 9.43 27.85 -9.61
CA ASN A 198 9.00 28.57 -8.43
C ASN A 198 8.70 30.04 -8.72
N GLN A 199 9.52 30.69 -9.56
CA GLN A 199 9.27 32.07 -9.99
C GLN A 199 7.97 32.19 -10.79
N TYR A 200 7.76 31.30 -11.76
CA TYR A 200 6.52 31.28 -12.52
C TYR A 200 5.30 31.07 -11.60
N PHE A 201 5.37 30.11 -10.68
CA PHE A 201 4.28 29.80 -9.76
C PHE A 201 4.06 30.87 -8.68
N SER A 202 5.07 31.69 -8.34
CA SER A 202 4.86 32.81 -7.43
C SER A 202 4.04 33.94 -8.04
N ASP A 203 4.06 34.07 -9.37
CA ASP A 203 3.31 35.09 -10.09
C ASP A 203 1.84 34.70 -10.35
N VAL A 204 1.49 33.43 -10.10
CA VAL A 204 0.11 32.95 -10.24
C VAL A 204 -0.73 33.45 -9.07
N ASN A 205 -1.82 34.16 -9.38
CA ASN A 205 -2.82 34.52 -8.38
C ASN A 205 -3.70 33.30 -8.05
N TRP A 206 -3.18 32.44 -7.17
CA TRP A 206 -3.83 31.20 -6.76
C TRP A 206 -5.23 31.41 -6.15
N LEU A 207 -5.45 32.53 -5.45
CA LEU A 207 -6.75 32.84 -4.87
C LEU A 207 -7.80 33.12 -5.94
N ASN A 208 -7.45 33.85 -6.99
CA ASN A 208 -8.34 34.08 -8.13
C ASN A 208 -8.53 32.80 -8.95
N LEU A 209 -7.45 32.08 -9.23
CA LEU A 209 -7.49 30.84 -10.03
C LEU A 209 -8.43 29.81 -9.39
N PHE A 210 -8.44 29.75 -8.05
CA PHE A 210 -9.23 28.80 -7.30
C PHE A 210 -10.52 29.37 -6.69
N ASP A 211 -10.93 30.60 -7.03
CA ASP A 211 -12.05 31.27 -6.32
C ASP A 211 -13.40 30.55 -6.48
N GLN A 212 -13.59 29.80 -7.56
CA GLN A 212 -14.81 29.05 -7.85
C GLN A 212 -14.82 27.65 -7.26
N TYR A 213 -13.72 27.24 -6.61
CA TYR A 213 -13.55 25.88 -6.12
C TYR A 213 -13.49 25.89 -4.60
N THR A 214 -14.39 25.13 -3.98
CA THR A 214 -14.46 25.02 -2.52
C THR A 214 -13.55 23.92 -1.97
N SER A 215 -13.06 23.04 -2.83
CA SER A 215 -12.14 21.96 -2.50
C SER A 215 -11.28 21.57 -3.70
N CYS A 216 -10.15 20.90 -3.46
CA CYS A 216 -9.34 20.34 -4.55
C CYS A 216 -10.15 19.39 -5.43
N SER A 217 -11.13 18.68 -4.86
CA SER A 217 -12.01 17.78 -5.62
C SER A 217 -12.84 18.52 -6.65
N ASP A 218 -13.31 19.73 -6.36
CA ASP A 218 -14.16 20.51 -7.28
C ASP A 218 -13.42 20.91 -8.57
N VAL A 219 -12.08 21.05 -8.49
CA VAL A 219 -11.22 21.37 -9.64
C VAL A 219 -11.17 20.23 -10.65
N TYR A 220 -11.38 18.99 -10.21
CA TYR A 220 -11.17 17.79 -11.03
C TYR A 220 -12.46 17.15 -11.57
N TYR A 221 -13.66 17.61 -11.16
CA TYR A 221 -14.95 17.04 -11.56
C TYR A 221 -15.76 17.90 -12.56
N MET A 222 -15.15 18.90 -13.22
CA MET A 222 -15.73 19.56 -14.41
C MET A 222 -15.46 18.74 -15.67
#